data_AF-A0A9X3YQJ8-F1
#
_entry.id   AF-A0A9X3YQJ8-F1
#
_cell.length_a   1.000
_cell.length_b   1.000
_cell.length_c   1.000
_cell.angle_alpha   90.00
_cell.angle_beta   90.00
_cell.angle_gamma   90.00
#
_symmetry.space_group_name_H-M   'P 1'
#
loop_
_entity.id
_entity.type
_entity.pdbx_description
1 polymer ?
#
loop_
_entity_poly.entity_id
_entity_poly.type
_entity_poly.pdbx_seq_one_letter_code
_entity_poly.pdbx_strand_id
1 'polypeptide(L)'
;MPTATPAPQCPDTLPPPTLEQQDATPHGAAHLAETALWRYGLRYLHDLAAYDEAIVAVSFNAAPPQDGPAADDLPPRIDDRYRVRLVRSDDGERIEALRLTREQPASGPADRWPTIDRRAPDGDIVDLGNGSGDGIERTYAFDPPVSLDYWLNIGLTWNGLNVGGVQCARASLTAVRRERGDDGVDVERRSATAEAAGVIAPLNRWPQRIDITDLGATVDAALDAALTVLFGAYRDALRATIGAAYGYRLGAPPDAGDAPAVSVPVGLYPNLPPTATTAVQIGAALAAWKAATDPPSTGAEWAFSLVLHSSFDARTPLLDLAGLVYRIG
;
A
#
# COMPACT_ATOMS: atom_id res chain seq x y z
N MET A 1 -45.94 18.01 44.36
CA MET A 1 -45.12 18.47 43.22
C MET A 1 -44.29 17.28 42.77
N PRO A 2 -44.46 16.78 41.54
CA PRO A 2 -43.58 15.74 41.01
C PRO A 2 -42.20 16.36 40.77
N THR A 3 -41.19 15.89 41.52
CA THR A 3 -39.78 16.16 41.27
C THR A 3 -39.42 15.60 39.90
N ALA A 4 -39.13 16.48 38.94
CA ALA A 4 -38.58 16.09 37.66
C ALA A 4 -37.25 15.36 37.90
N THR A 5 -37.19 14.10 37.49
CA THR A 5 -35.93 13.36 37.42
C THR A 5 -34.98 14.15 36.51
N PRO A 6 -33.78 14.53 36.97
CA PRO A 6 -32.83 15.22 36.12
C PRO A 6 -32.56 14.35 34.89
N ALA A 7 -32.60 14.95 33.71
CA ALA A 7 -32.25 14.29 32.47
C ALA A 7 -30.85 13.66 32.64
N PRO A 8 -30.62 12.42 32.14
CA PRO A 8 -29.30 11.82 32.18
C PRO A 8 -28.31 12.78 31.55
N GLN A 9 -27.33 13.23 32.34
CA GLN A 9 -26.24 14.05 31.85
C GLN A 9 -25.52 13.24 30.77
N CYS A 10 -25.49 13.78 29.55
CA CYS A 10 -24.68 13.23 28.48
C CYS A 10 -23.23 13.17 28.98
N PRO A 11 -22.52 12.02 28.90
CA PRO A 11 -21.17 11.91 29.43
C PRO A 11 -20.27 12.98 28.83
N ASP A 12 -19.44 13.59 29.67
CA ASP A 12 -18.56 14.71 29.29
C ASP A 12 -17.40 14.34 28.35
N THR A 13 -17.33 13.10 27.91
CA THR A 13 -16.31 12.63 26.97
C THR A 13 -16.90 11.62 26.01
N LEU A 14 -16.78 11.91 24.71
CA LEU A 14 -17.12 10.97 23.65
C LEU A 14 -16.14 9.77 23.71
N PRO A 15 -16.62 8.51 23.73
CA PRO A 15 -15.73 7.36 23.74
C PRO A 15 -14.84 7.36 22.49
N PRO A 16 -13.57 6.92 22.60
CA PRO A 16 -12.71 6.79 21.43
C PRO A 16 -13.29 5.72 20.48
N PRO A 17 -13.18 5.94 19.17
CA PRO A 17 -13.61 4.94 18.21
C PRO A 17 -12.69 3.72 18.24
N THR A 18 -13.19 2.57 17.80
CA THR A 18 -12.41 1.32 17.82
C THR A 18 -11.79 1.07 16.44
N LEU A 19 -10.47 1.15 16.35
CA LEU A 19 -9.70 0.67 15.20
C LEU A 19 -9.45 -0.83 15.39
N GLU A 20 -10.03 -1.67 14.55
CA GLU A 20 -9.96 -3.13 14.69
C GLU A 20 -8.74 -3.74 14.02
N GLN A 21 -8.41 -3.26 12.83
CA GLN A 21 -7.42 -3.91 11.98
C GLN A 21 -6.70 -2.88 11.11
N GLN A 22 -5.42 -3.18 10.85
CA GLN A 22 -4.62 -2.58 9.80
C GLN A 22 -3.83 -3.70 9.12
N ASP A 23 -3.78 -3.71 7.79
CA ASP A 23 -3.09 -4.75 7.01
C ASP A 23 -2.36 -4.20 5.77
N ALA A 24 -1.33 -4.94 5.37
CA ALA A 24 -0.50 -4.66 4.21
C ALA A 24 -0.29 -5.96 3.44
N THR A 25 -0.76 -6.01 2.20
CA THR A 25 -0.66 -7.21 1.36
C THR A 25 -0.13 -6.87 -0.02
N PRO A 26 0.59 -7.79 -0.70
CA PRO A 26 0.92 -7.61 -2.11
C PRO A 26 -0.33 -7.40 -2.95
N HIS A 27 -0.23 -6.61 -4.03
CA HIS A 27 -1.35 -6.31 -4.91
C HIS A 27 -0.98 -6.61 -6.36
N GLY A 28 -1.67 -7.58 -6.96
CA GLY A 28 -1.51 -7.97 -8.36
C GLY A 28 -1.01 -9.41 -8.50
N ALA A 29 -0.35 -9.68 -9.62
CA ALA A 29 0.19 -10.97 -10.00
C ALA A 29 1.72 -10.92 -10.16
N ALA A 30 2.31 -12.07 -10.52
CA ALA A 30 3.73 -12.21 -10.86
C ALA A 30 4.06 -11.59 -12.25
N HIS A 31 3.59 -10.37 -12.49
CA HIS A 31 3.90 -9.54 -13.65
C HIS A 31 4.73 -8.34 -13.20
N LEU A 32 5.76 -7.97 -13.96
CA LEU A 32 6.76 -6.99 -13.54
C LEU A 32 6.14 -5.69 -12.99
N ALA A 33 5.21 -5.08 -13.74
CA ALA A 33 4.55 -3.83 -13.37
C ALA A 33 3.69 -3.91 -12.10
N GLU A 34 3.31 -5.11 -11.68
CA GLU A 34 2.44 -5.33 -10.51
C GLU A 34 3.22 -5.78 -9.29
N THR A 35 4.39 -6.37 -9.46
CA THR A 35 5.15 -6.96 -8.34
C THR A 35 5.57 -5.94 -7.26
N ALA A 36 5.79 -4.69 -7.65
CA ALA A 36 6.09 -3.58 -6.74
C ALA A 36 4.84 -2.92 -6.13
N LEU A 37 3.64 -3.39 -6.48
CA LEU A 37 2.39 -2.83 -5.99
C LEU A 37 1.89 -3.57 -4.76
N TRP A 38 1.34 -2.84 -3.81
CA TRP A 38 0.74 -3.38 -2.59
C TRP A 38 -0.58 -2.69 -2.28
N ARG A 39 -1.29 -3.28 -1.31
CA ARG A 39 -2.58 -2.85 -0.81
C ARG A 39 -2.45 -2.54 0.67
N TYR A 40 -2.94 -1.37 1.07
CA TYR A 40 -3.10 -0.98 2.46
C TYR A 40 -4.58 -1.04 2.85
N GLY A 41 -4.90 -1.76 3.92
CA GLY A 41 -6.24 -1.88 4.48
C GLY A 41 -6.30 -1.36 5.92
N LEU A 42 -7.42 -0.72 6.28
CA LEU A 42 -7.78 -0.46 7.67
C LEU A 42 -9.27 -0.74 7.89
N ARG A 43 -9.62 -1.18 9.10
CA ARG A 43 -11.00 -1.47 9.49
C ARG A 43 -11.30 -0.90 10.86
N TYR A 44 -12.47 -0.30 11.01
CA TYR A 44 -12.90 0.28 12.28
C TYR A 44 -14.40 0.09 12.52
N LEU A 45 -14.80 0.21 13.79
CA LEU A 45 -16.20 0.18 14.21
C LEU A 45 -16.75 1.59 14.36
N HIS A 46 -17.90 1.83 13.76
CA HIS A 46 -18.63 3.08 13.81
C HIS A 46 -19.88 2.91 14.71
N ASP A 47 -19.83 3.51 15.89
CA ASP A 47 -20.94 3.52 16.85
C ASP A 47 -21.93 4.66 16.51
N LEU A 48 -23.04 4.26 15.90
CA LEU A 48 -24.12 5.14 15.43
C LEU A 48 -24.84 5.88 16.55
N ALA A 49 -24.76 5.36 17.78
CA ALA A 49 -25.38 5.98 18.94
C ALA A 49 -24.47 7.06 19.55
N ALA A 50 -23.16 6.85 19.50
CA ALA A 50 -22.18 7.73 20.12
C ALA A 50 -21.80 8.93 19.23
N TYR A 51 -21.61 8.73 17.92
CA TYR A 51 -21.08 9.77 17.03
C TYR A 51 -21.71 9.74 15.63
N ASP A 52 -21.60 10.88 14.93
CA ASP A 52 -22.19 11.07 13.60
C ASP A 52 -21.16 10.89 12.48
N GLU A 53 -19.88 11.10 12.83
CA GLU A 53 -18.77 11.11 11.89
C GLU A 53 -17.52 10.46 12.50
N ALA A 54 -16.65 9.97 11.63
CA ALA A 54 -15.31 9.52 11.99
C ALA A 54 -14.28 10.23 11.11
N ILE A 55 -13.21 10.73 11.71
CA ILE A 55 -12.04 11.25 11.01
C ILE A 55 -11.00 10.14 10.97
N VAL A 56 -10.77 9.61 9.78
CA VAL A 56 -9.74 8.62 9.49
C VAL A 56 -8.52 9.37 8.97
N ALA A 57 -7.38 9.25 9.64
CA ALA A 57 -6.11 9.74 9.14
C ALA A 57 -5.14 8.58 8.90
N VAL A 58 -4.47 8.59 7.76
CA VAL A 58 -3.46 7.60 7.38
C VAL A 58 -2.18 8.33 7.03
N SER A 59 -1.09 7.98 7.71
CA SER A 59 0.23 8.48 7.40
C SER A 59 1.04 7.41 6.71
N PHE A 60 1.57 7.71 5.53
CA PHE A 60 2.57 6.92 4.85
C PHE A 60 3.95 7.55 4.95
N ASN A 61 4.99 6.72 4.93
CA ASN A 61 6.38 7.17 4.99
C ASN A 61 6.67 8.09 6.20
N ALA A 62 5.94 7.88 7.30
CA ALA A 62 6.21 8.61 8.53
C ALA A 62 7.55 8.14 9.09
N ALA A 63 8.49 9.07 9.25
CA ALA A 63 9.77 8.75 9.88
C ALA A 63 9.53 8.16 11.28
N PRO A 64 10.25 7.08 11.66
CA PRO A 64 10.23 6.65 13.05
C PRO A 64 10.74 7.78 13.96
N PRO A 65 10.27 7.87 15.21
CA PRO A 65 10.74 8.89 16.15
C PRO A 65 12.23 8.68 16.50
N GLN A 66 13.09 9.40 15.78
CA GLN A 66 14.52 9.75 15.99
C GLN A 66 15.60 8.66 16.14
N ASP A 67 16.60 8.71 15.24
CA ASP A 67 18.06 8.97 15.48
C ASP A 67 18.87 8.67 14.20
N GLY A 68 18.52 9.34 13.09
CA GLY A 68 19.23 9.17 11.81
C GLY A 68 19.31 10.47 11.02
N PRO A 69 20.36 10.69 10.21
CA PRO A 69 20.46 11.88 9.39
C PRO A 69 19.22 11.99 8.50
N ALA A 70 18.66 13.19 8.40
CA ALA A 70 17.68 13.51 7.37
C ALA A 70 18.34 13.24 6.02
N ALA A 71 17.99 12.12 5.38
CA ALA A 71 18.41 11.89 4.02
C ALA A 71 17.45 12.68 3.13
N ASP A 72 17.99 13.66 2.39
CA ASP A 72 17.28 14.39 1.33
C ASP A 72 16.71 13.43 0.25
N ASP A 73 17.08 12.14 0.30
CA ASP A 73 16.70 11.06 -0.60
C ASP A 73 15.55 10.17 -0.06
N LEU A 74 14.84 10.53 1.02
CA LEU A 74 13.70 9.70 1.48
C LEU A 74 12.43 9.96 0.65
N PRO A 75 11.59 8.92 0.42
CA PRO A 75 10.24 9.14 -0.10
C PRO A 75 9.49 10.14 0.79
N PRO A 76 8.75 11.11 0.20
CA PRO A 76 8.07 12.12 0.97
C PRO A 76 7.02 11.49 1.89
N ARG A 77 6.86 12.08 3.08
CA ARG A 77 5.75 11.76 3.97
C ARG A 77 4.43 12.13 3.29
N ILE A 78 3.46 11.23 3.35
CA ILE A 78 2.11 11.45 2.83
C ILE A 78 1.16 11.32 4.01
N ASP A 79 0.50 12.41 4.39
CA ASP A 79 -0.57 12.37 5.38
C ASP A 79 -1.88 12.54 4.65
N ASP A 80 -2.77 11.57 4.78
CA ASP A 80 -4.11 11.59 4.23
C ASP A 80 -5.14 11.63 5.34
N ARG A 81 -6.21 12.40 5.12
CA ARG A 81 -7.24 12.61 6.14
C ARG A 81 -8.60 12.69 5.51
N TYR A 82 -9.48 11.81 5.98
CA TYR A 82 -10.84 11.65 5.47
C TYR A 82 -11.84 11.81 6.60
N ARG A 83 -12.88 12.57 6.33
CA ARG A 83 -14.09 12.61 7.14
C ARG A 83 -15.09 11.63 6.57
N VAL A 84 -15.48 10.66 7.38
CA VAL A 84 -16.50 9.67 7.08
C VAL A 84 -17.79 10.13 7.72
N ARG A 85 -18.85 10.29 6.92
CA ARG A 85 -20.19 10.62 7.37
C ARG A 85 -21.19 9.62 6.82
N LEU A 86 -22.09 9.14 7.67
CA LEU A 86 -23.16 8.25 7.24
C LEU A 86 -24.39 9.07 6.82
N VAL A 87 -25.00 8.69 5.70
CA VAL A 87 -26.21 9.30 5.15
C VAL A 87 -27.39 8.46 5.58
N ARG A 88 -28.29 9.06 6.36
CA ARG A 88 -29.51 8.41 6.83
C ARG A 88 -30.63 8.57 5.79
N SER A 89 -31.53 7.61 5.75
CA SER A 89 -32.81 7.71 5.04
C SER A 89 -33.67 8.86 5.59
N ASP A 90 -34.67 9.28 4.82
CA ASP A 90 -35.59 10.37 5.21
C ASP A 90 -36.37 10.08 6.50
N ASP A 91 -36.71 8.81 6.74
CA ASP A 91 -37.34 8.35 7.99
C ASP A 91 -36.34 8.27 9.16
N GLY A 92 -35.05 8.38 8.89
CA GLY A 92 -33.98 8.31 9.88
C GLY A 92 -33.71 6.91 10.43
N GLU A 93 -34.36 5.87 9.91
CA GLU A 93 -34.30 4.49 10.44
C GLU A 93 -33.18 3.65 9.82
N ARG A 94 -32.63 4.08 8.68
CA ARG A 94 -31.61 3.34 7.92
C ARG A 94 -30.45 4.23 7.50
N ILE A 95 -29.31 3.60 7.24
CA ILE A 95 -28.17 4.20 6.55
C ILE A 95 -28.22 3.78 5.08
N GLU A 96 -28.33 4.77 4.19
CA GLU A 96 -28.40 4.56 2.75
C GLU A 96 -27.05 4.67 2.07
N ALA A 97 -26.12 5.45 2.64
CA ALA A 97 -24.79 5.63 2.08
C ALA A 97 -23.75 6.04 3.12
N LEU A 98 -22.49 5.94 2.72
CA LEU A 98 -21.34 6.53 3.38
C LEU A 98 -20.78 7.63 2.46
N ARG A 99 -20.59 8.83 2.99
CA ARG A 99 -19.86 9.93 2.36
C ARG A 99 -18.46 10.02 2.95
N LEU A 100 -17.47 10.08 2.07
CA LEU A 100 -16.07 10.23 2.39
C LEU A 100 -15.59 11.55 1.81
N THR A 101 -15.23 12.49 2.68
CA THR A 101 -14.72 13.80 2.28
C THR A 101 -13.23 13.88 2.61
N ARG A 102 -12.38 14.22 1.64
CA ARG A 102 -10.97 14.54 1.88
C ARG A 102 -10.90 15.90 2.57
N GLU A 103 -10.20 15.96 3.71
CA GLU A 103 -9.97 17.24 4.41
C GLU A 103 -8.79 18.02 3.83
N GLN A 104 -8.19 17.52 2.75
CA GLN A 104 -7.01 18.10 2.13
C GLN A 104 -7.22 18.25 0.61
N PRO A 105 -6.68 19.31 -0.02
CA PRO A 105 -6.71 19.47 -1.46
C PRO A 105 -5.74 18.52 -2.19
N ALA A 106 -4.79 17.91 -1.47
CA ALA A 106 -3.87 16.96 -2.05
C ALA A 106 -4.60 15.67 -2.46
N SER A 107 -4.35 15.24 -3.69
CA SER A 107 -4.46 13.88 -4.17
C SER A 107 -3.88 12.92 -3.13
N GLY A 108 -4.66 11.97 -2.60
CA GLY A 108 -4.19 10.99 -1.59
C GLY A 108 -3.05 10.10 -2.11
N PRO A 109 -2.77 8.92 -1.52
CA PRO A 109 -1.59 8.16 -1.93
C PRO A 109 -1.80 7.72 -3.39
N ALA A 110 -0.88 8.12 -4.27
CA ALA A 110 -0.98 7.94 -5.72
C ALA A 110 -2.24 8.54 -6.39
N ASP A 111 -2.82 9.60 -5.81
CA ASP A 111 -4.07 10.24 -6.26
C ASP A 111 -5.30 9.32 -6.27
N ARG A 112 -5.32 8.30 -5.41
CA ARG A 112 -6.39 7.30 -5.38
C ARG A 112 -7.30 7.45 -4.17
N TRP A 113 -8.58 7.26 -4.41
CA TRP A 113 -9.57 7.05 -3.36
C TRP A 113 -9.49 5.62 -2.85
N PRO A 114 -9.71 5.38 -1.54
CA PRO A 114 -9.89 4.02 -1.07
C PRO A 114 -11.18 3.42 -1.66
N THR A 115 -11.15 2.12 -1.91
CA THR A 115 -12.39 1.33 -1.97
C THR A 115 -12.93 1.15 -0.57
N ILE A 116 -14.25 1.09 -0.43
CA ILE A 116 -14.91 0.86 0.85
C ILE A 116 -15.59 -0.51 0.81
N ASP A 117 -15.48 -1.23 1.92
CA ASP A 117 -16.30 -2.40 2.18
C ASP A 117 -16.94 -2.28 3.56
N ARG A 118 -17.96 -3.11 3.82
CA ARG A 118 -18.51 -3.29 5.16
C ARG A 118 -18.53 -4.75 5.53
N ARG A 119 -18.33 -5.05 6.83
CA ARG A 119 -18.60 -6.38 7.37
C ARG A 119 -20.02 -6.44 7.91
N ALA A 120 -20.83 -7.34 7.36
CA ALA A 120 -22.20 -7.59 7.80
C ALA A 120 -22.23 -8.39 9.12
N PRO A 121 -23.37 -8.42 9.84
CA PRO A 121 -23.48 -9.10 11.14
C PRO A 121 -23.22 -10.61 11.10
N ASP A 122 -23.44 -11.26 9.94
CA ASP A 122 -23.10 -12.67 9.68
C ASP A 122 -21.60 -12.90 9.42
N GLY A 123 -20.81 -11.83 9.30
CA GLY A 123 -19.38 -11.84 9.03
C GLY A 123 -19.01 -11.62 7.56
N ASP A 124 -19.99 -11.57 6.65
CA ASP A 124 -19.72 -11.41 5.22
C ASP A 124 -19.20 -10.01 4.91
N ILE A 125 -18.27 -9.92 3.94
CA ILE A 125 -17.76 -8.64 3.45
C ILE A 125 -18.55 -8.22 2.21
N VAL A 126 -19.20 -7.06 2.29
CA VAL A 126 -19.92 -6.43 1.20
C VAL A 126 -19.07 -5.29 0.64
N ASP A 127 -18.56 -5.47 -0.57
CA ASP A 127 -17.78 -4.45 -1.29
C ASP A 127 -18.71 -3.34 -1.81
N LEU A 128 -18.39 -2.10 -1.48
CA LEU A 128 -19.09 -0.89 -1.97
C LEU A 128 -18.34 -0.24 -3.15
N GLY A 129 -17.20 -0.81 -3.55
CA GLY A 129 -16.39 -0.38 -4.67
C GLY A 129 -15.75 1.00 -4.46
N ASN A 130 -15.64 1.75 -5.57
CA ASN A 130 -14.93 3.05 -5.62
C ASN A 130 -15.80 4.26 -5.24
N GLY A 131 -17.10 4.05 -5.02
CA GLY A 131 -18.07 5.13 -4.84
C GLY A 131 -18.23 6.04 -6.06
N SER A 132 -19.22 6.92 -6.01
CA SER A 132 -19.49 7.97 -7.01
C SER A 132 -19.19 9.36 -6.44
N GLY A 133 -18.84 10.31 -7.30
CA GLY A 133 -18.48 11.67 -6.88
C GLY A 133 -17.22 12.20 -7.56
N ASP A 134 -16.97 13.50 -7.39
CA ASP A 134 -15.84 14.22 -7.93
C ASP A 134 -15.14 15.09 -6.88
N GLY A 135 -13.95 15.57 -7.23
CA GLY A 135 -13.15 16.45 -6.36
C GLY A 135 -12.81 15.81 -5.01
N ILE A 136 -13.30 16.44 -3.94
CA ILE A 136 -12.96 16.13 -2.55
C ILE A 136 -13.99 15.24 -1.83
N GLU A 137 -15.06 14.80 -2.50
CA GLU A 137 -16.10 13.96 -1.89
C GLU A 137 -16.40 12.71 -2.74
N ARG A 138 -16.58 11.57 -2.06
CA ARG A 138 -17.09 10.31 -2.64
C ARG A 138 -18.26 9.80 -1.82
N THR A 139 -19.25 9.23 -2.49
CA THR A 139 -20.41 8.58 -1.88
C THR A 139 -20.42 7.10 -2.24
N TYR A 140 -20.59 6.24 -1.24
CA TYR A 140 -20.63 4.79 -1.34
C TYR A 140 -22.02 4.33 -0.90
N ALA A 141 -22.84 3.88 -1.85
CA ALA A 141 -24.21 3.47 -1.57
C ALA A 141 -24.25 2.11 -0.86
N PHE A 142 -25.13 1.98 0.13
CA PHE A 142 -25.49 0.70 0.71
C PHE A 142 -26.71 0.15 -0.02
N ASP A 143 -26.53 -0.94 -0.75
CA ASP A 143 -27.62 -1.66 -1.40
C ASP A 143 -27.65 -3.12 -0.92
N PRO A 144 -28.64 -3.52 -0.10
CA PRO A 144 -29.71 -2.68 0.45
C PRO A 144 -29.23 -1.73 1.57
N PRO A 145 -30.02 -0.69 1.91
CA PRO A 145 -29.76 0.17 3.07
C PRO A 145 -29.65 -0.62 4.38
N VAL A 146 -28.83 -0.13 5.30
CA VAL A 146 -28.45 -0.80 6.54
C VAL A 146 -29.29 -0.29 7.73
N SER A 147 -29.73 -1.19 8.62
CA SER A 147 -30.40 -0.80 9.88
C SER A 147 -29.44 -0.10 10.86
N LEU A 148 -29.99 0.75 11.73
CA LEU A 148 -29.25 1.44 12.80
C LEU A 148 -28.94 0.56 14.03
N ASP A 149 -29.44 -0.67 14.08
CA ASP A 149 -29.42 -1.51 15.28
C ASP A 149 -28.05 -2.08 15.67
N TYR A 150 -27.00 -1.82 14.88
CA TYR A 150 -25.68 -2.38 15.10
C TYR A 150 -24.55 -1.42 14.73
N TRP A 151 -23.38 -1.65 15.31
CA TRP A 151 -22.16 -0.94 14.94
C TRP A 151 -21.77 -1.27 13.50
N LEU A 152 -21.50 -0.24 12.71
CA LEU A 152 -21.05 -0.42 11.35
C LEU A 152 -19.56 -0.70 11.32
N ASN A 153 -19.19 -1.86 10.79
CA ASN A 153 -17.81 -2.25 10.60
C ASN A 153 -17.36 -1.85 9.19
N ILE A 154 -16.56 -0.79 9.08
CA ILE A 154 -16.20 -0.13 7.82
C ILE A 154 -14.73 -0.40 7.51
N GLY A 155 -14.46 -0.92 6.31
CA GLY A 155 -13.13 -1.12 5.75
C GLY A 155 -12.78 -0.04 4.72
N LEU A 156 -11.56 0.52 4.79
CA LEU A 156 -10.99 1.38 3.76
C LEU A 156 -9.75 0.69 3.17
N THR A 157 -9.69 0.58 1.86
CA THR A 157 -8.59 -0.11 1.16
C THR A 157 -8.01 0.74 0.04
N TRP A 158 -6.69 1.00 0.09
CA TRP A 158 -5.95 1.66 -0.99
C TRP A 158 -5.20 0.62 -1.81
N ASN A 159 -5.53 0.55 -3.10
CA ASN A 159 -4.98 -0.44 -4.03
C ASN A 159 -3.89 0.16 -4.94
N GLY A 160 -2.90 -0.66 -5.29
CA GLY A 160 -1.88 -0.31 -6.27
C GLY A 160 -0.91 0.76 -5.78
N LEU A 161 -0.59 0.73 -4.49
CA LEU A 161 0.45 1.57 -3.89
C LEU A 161 1.81 1.01 -4.33
N ASN A 162 2.70 1.83 -4.89
CA ASN A 162 4.02 1.36 -5.30
C ASN A 162 4.99 1.43 -4.10
N VAL A 163 5.67 0.32 -3.78
CA VAL A 163 6.63 0.25 -2.67
C VAL A 163 7.80 1.22 -2.80
N GLY A 164 8.09 1.73 -4.00
CA GLY A 164 9.11 2.76 -4.20
C GLY A 164 8.70 4.13 -3.63
N GLY A 165 7.41 4.48 -3.73
CA GLY A 165 6.90 5.77 -3.27
C GLY A 165 6.15 5.72 -1.94
N VAL A 166 5.62 4.55 -1.57
CA VAL A 166 4.76 4.35 -0.40
C VAL A 166 5.20 3.06 0.30
N GLN A 167 5.95 3.18 1.39
CA GLN A 167 6.68 2.05 2.00
C GLN A 167 6.09 1.55 3.30
N CYS A 168 5.55 2.45 4.12
CA CYS A 168 5.07 2.16 5.46
C CYS A 168 3.80 2.94 5.72
N ALA A 169 2.90 2.41 6.55
CA ALA A 169 1.62 3.05 6.84
C ALA A 169 1.22 2.93 8.32
N ARG A 170 0.53 3.95 8.81
CA ARG A 170 -0.10 3.97 10.14
C ARG A 170 -1.42 4.75 10.10
N ALA A 171 -2.48 4.13 10.59
CA ALA A 171 -3.79 4.76 10.75
C ALA A 171 -3.97 5.38 12.14
N SER A 172 -4.83 6.39 12.19
CA SER A 172 -5.44 6.92 13.40
C SER A 172 -6.89 7.31 13.12
N LEU A 173 -7.70 7.34 14.18
CA LEU A 173 -9.13 7.50 14.09
C LEU A 173 -9.64 8.42 15.21
N THR A 174 -10.50 9.37 14.88
CA THR A 174 -11.15 10.26 15.85
C THR A 174 -12.66 10.27 15.61
N ALA A 175 -13.46 10.05 16.64
CA ALA A 175 -14.92 10.15 16.53
C ALA A 175 -15.35 11.61 16.69
N VAL A 176 -16.43 11.98 15.98
CA VAL A 176 -16.98 13.32 15.96
C VAL A 176 -18.48 13.27 16.16
N ARG A 177 -18.96 14.01 17.16
CA ARG A 177 -20.39 14.23 17.43
C ARG A 177 -20.73 15.68 17.15
N ARG A 178 -21.80 15.93 16.41
CA ARG A 178 -22.36 17.28 16.22
C ARG A 178 -23.64 17.40 17.06
N GLU A 179 -23.63 18.38 17.94
CA GLU A 179 -24.78 18.72 18.77
C GLU A 179 -25.26 20.10 18.38
N ARG A 180 -26.55 20.24 18.14
CA ARG A 180 -27.14 21.56 17.90
C ARG A 180 -27.30 22.26 19.24
N GLY A 181 -26.57 23.37 19.42
CA GLY A 181 -26.67 24.21 20.60
C GLY A 181 -28.02 24.91 20.70
N ASP A 182 -28.33 25.42 21.90
CA ASP A 182 -29.55 26.18 22.18
C ASP A 182 -29.65 27.48 21.36
N ASP A 183 -28.51 28.01 20.92
CA ASP A 183 -28.38 29.15 20.01
C ASP A 183 -28.58 28.78 18.54
N GLY A 184 -28.84 27.49 18.25
CA GLY A 184 -29.00 26.94 16.92
C GLY A 184 -27.69 26.74 16.15
N VAL A 185 -26.54 26.94 16.79
CA VAL A 185 -25.21 26.70 16.22
C VAL A 185 -24.79 25.27 16.49
N ASP A 186 -24.29 24.57 15.46
CA ASP A 186 -23.76 23.23 15.64
C ASP A 186 -22.39 23.28 16.33
N VAL A 187 -22.26 22.58 17.44
CA VAL A 187 -21.01 22.40 18.18
C VAL A 187 -20.43 21.02 17.86
N GLU A 188 -19.16 20.98 17.46
CA GLU A 188 -18.43 19.75 17.18
C GLU A 188 -17.67 19.28 18.44
N ARG A 189 -18.00 18.08 18.94
CA ARG A 189 -17.25 17.40 20.00
C ARG A 189 -16.42 16.28 19.39
N ARG A 190 -15.16 16.17 19.81
CA ARG A 190 -14.23 15.12 19.36
C ARG A 190 -13.87 14.18 20.50
N SER A 191 -13.70 12.90 20.19
CA SER A 191 -13.13 11.93 21.13
C SER A 191 -11.60 12.11 21.24
N ALA A 192 -10.98 11.33 22.13
CA ALA A 192 -9.56 11.02 21.99
C ALA A 192 -9.28 10.26 20.68
N THR A 193 -8.08 10.39 20.15
CA THR A 193 -7.64 9.67 18.94
C THR A 193 -7.22 8.25 19.28
N ALA A 194 -7.79 7.27 18.59
CA ALA A 194 -7.29 5.89 18.59
C ALA A 194 -6.20 5.76 17.51
N GLU A 195 -5.02 5.30 17.88
CA GLU A 195 -3.93 5.04 16.93
C GLU A 195 -3.76 3.54 16.68
N ALA A 196 -3.35 3.18 15.46
CA ALA A 196 -2.85 1.83 15.21
C ALA A 196 -1.66 1.51 16.12
N ALA A 197 -1.62 0.27 16.62
CA ALA A 197 -0.61 -0.18 17.57
C ALA A 197 0.83 -0.06 17.04
N GLY A 198 1.01 -0.09 15.73
CA GLY A 198 2.31 0.06 15.09
C GLY A 198 2.23 0.52 13.64
N VAL A 199 3.40 0.76 13.07
CA VAL A 199 3.59 0.96 11.63
C VAL A 199 3.62 -0.40 10.95
N ILE A 200 2.98 -0.52 9.79
CA ILE A 200 3.07 -1.73 8.95
C ILE A 200 3.76 -1.40 7.63
N ALA A 201 4.38 -2.41 7.04
CA ALA A 201 5.02 -2.36 5.73
C ALA A 201 4.63 -3.63 4.95
N PRO A 202 4.49 -3.55 3.62
CA PRO A 202 4.26 -4.72 2.79
C PRO A 202 5.53 -5.60 2.73
N LEU A 203 5.33 -6.90 2.51
CA LEU A 203 6.38 -7.79 2.02
C LEU A 203 5.91 -8.41 0.70
N ASN A 204 6.26 -7.76 -0.41
CA ASN A 204 5.96 -8.24 -1.75
C ASN A 204 6.97 -9.32 -2.14
N ARG A 205 6.59 -10.59 -2.02
CA ARG A 205 7.47 -11.71 -2.35
C ARG A 205 6.97 -12.48 -3.55
N TRP A 206 7.79 -12.54 -4.58
CA TRP A 206 7.45 -13.20 -5.84
C TRP A 206 8.51 -14.24 -6.18
N PRO A 207 8.26 -15.54 -5.88
CA PRO A 207 9.18 -16.62 -6.22
C PRO A 207 9.23 -16.93 -7.71
N GLN A 208 8.25 -16.47 -8.47
CA GLN A 208 8.18 -16.68 -9.92
C GLN A 208 9.27 -15.92 -10.65
N ARG A 209 9.68 -16.49 -11.77
CA ARG A 209 10.64 -15.87 -12.68
C ARG A 209 9.91 -14.95 -13.64
N ILE A 210 10.41 -13.74 -13.81
CA ILE A 210 9.82 -12.71 -14.66
C ILE A 210 10.79 -12.45 -15.81
N ASP A 211 10.33 -12.68 -17.02
CA ASP A 211 11.13 -12.45 -18.22
C ASP A 211 11.19 -10.97 -18.56
N ILE A 212 12.40 -10.45 -18.74
CA ILE A 212 12.71 -9.07 -19.10
C ILE A 212 13.41 -8.98 -20.47
N THR A 213 13.56 -10.09 -21.19
CA THR A 213 14.31 -10.16 -22.46
C THR A 213 13.81 -9.14 -23.48
N ASP A 214 12.48 -8.99 -23.62
CA ASP A 214 11.87 -8.11 -24.60
C ASP A 214 11.86 -6.62 -24.18
N LEU A 215 12.35 -6.28 -22.98
CA LEU A 215 12.41 -4.90 -22.51
C LEU A 215 13.62 -4.12 -23.06
N GLY A 216 14.63 -4.80 -23.60
CA GLY A 216 15.82 -4.13 -24.12
C GLY A 216 16.72 -5.03 -24.96
N ALA A 217 17.43 -4.44 -25.92
CA ALA A 217 18.33 -5.16 -26.83
C ALA A 217 19.60 -5.69 -26.14
N THR A 218 19.95 -5.14 -24.97
CA THR A 218 21.08 -5.58 -24.14
C THR A 218 20.61 -5.85 -22.71
N VAL A 219 21.38 -6.62 -21.96
CA VAL A 219 21.05 -6.99 -20.57
C VAL A 219 20.94 -5.76 -19.66
N ASP A 220 21.80 -4.76 -19.83
CA ASP A 220 21.76 -3.50 -19.08
C ASP A 220 20.54 -2.65 -19.45
N ALA A 221 20.19 -2.56 -20.73
CA ALA A 221 19.00 -1.85 -21.17
C ALA A 221 17.70 -2.51 -20.66
N ALA A 222 17.64 -3.84 -20.73
CA ALA A 222 16.51 -4.61 -20.21
C ALA A 222 16.37 -4.48 -18.69
N LEU A 223 17.49 -4.51 -17.96
CA LEU A 223 17.50 -4.33 -16.51
C LEU A 223 17.09 -2.91 -16.11
N ASP A 224 17.62 -1.86 -16.76
CA ASP A 224 17.19 -0.46 -16.49
C ASP A 224 15.69 -0.27 -16.79
N ALA A 225 15.21 -0.80 -17.91
CA ALA A 225 13.79 -0.78 -18.23
C ALA A 225 12.95 -1.49 -17.16
N ALA A 226 13.41 -2.64 -16.66
CA ALA A 226 12.72 -3.37 -15.61
C ALA A 226 12.68 -2.61 -14.27
N LEU A 227 13.80 -2.01 -13.86
CA LEU A 227 13.88 -1.19 -12.66
C LEU A 227 13.01 0.08 -12.78
N THR A 228 12.93 0.64 -13.99
CA THR A 228 12.05 1.77 -14.31
C THR A 228 10.57 1.38 -14.20
N VAL A 229 10.18 0.20 -14.71
CA VAL A 229 8.81 -0.32 -14.53
C VAL A 229 8.48 -0.55 -13.06
N LEU A 230 9.41 -1.10 -12.27
CA LEU A 230 9.20 -1.41 -10.87
C LEU A 230 9.06 -0.15 -10.00
N PHE A 231 9.92 0.85 -10.18
CA PHE A 231 10.06 1.95 -9.21
C PHE A 231 9.75 3.33 -9.78
N GLY A 232 9.66 3.49 -11.10
CA GLY A 232 9.35 4.75 -11.76
C GLY A 232 10.25 5.90 -11.28
N ALA A 233 9.63 7.01 -10.89
CA ALA A 233 10.32 8.23 -10.45
C ALA A 233 11.04 8.09 -9.10
N TYR A 234 10.78 7.03 -8.34
CA TYR A 234 11.35 6.88 -6.99
C TYR A 234 12.73 6.20 -6.97
N ARG A 235 13.19 5.70 -8.11
CA ARG A 235 14.40 4.85 -8.20
C ARG A 235 15.67 5.45 -7.58
N ASP A 236 15.85 6.77 -7.62
CA ASP A 236 17.06 7.42 -7.10
C ASP A 236 17.09 7.47 -5.56
N ALA A 237 15.91 7.50 -4.94
CA ALA A 237 15.69 7.52 -3.48
C ALA A 237 15.78 6.12 -2.83
N LEU A 238 15.77 5.06 -3.65
CA LEU A 238 15.72 3.69 -3.19
C LEU A 238 17.11 3.07 -3.10
N ARG A 239 17.24 2.03 -2.28
CA ARG A 239 18.43 1.20 -2.22
C ARG A 239 18.02 -0.27 -2.26
N ALA A 240 18.50 -0.98 -3.28
CA ALA A 240 18.22 -2.39 -3.49
C ALA A 240 19.52 -3.21 -3.42
N THR A 241 19.38 -4.47 -3.03
CA THR A 241 20.41 -5.47 -3.22
C THR A 241 20.07 -6.29 -4.46
N ILE A 242 20.96 -6.32 -5.44
CA ILE A 242 20.77 -7.06 -6.68
C ILE A 242 21.81 -8.18 -6.73
N GLY A 243 21.36 -9.43 -6.81
CA GLY A 243 22.23 -10.57 -7.08
C GLY A 243 22.13 -10.96 -8.55
N ALA A 244 23.25 -11.20 -9.22
CA ALA A 244 23.27 -11.65 -10.61
C ALA A 244 23.87 -13.06 -10.70
N ALA A 245 23.19 -13.92 -11.46
CA ALA A 245 23.62 -15.28 -11.72
C ALA A 245 23.49 -15.62 -13.21
N TYR A 246 24.35 -16.50 -13.68
CA TYR A 246 24.28 -17.09 -15.00
C TYR A 246 23.56 -18.44 -14.89
N GLY A 247 22.50 -18.63 -15.67
CA GLY A 247 21.73 -19.87 -15.74
C GLY A 247 21.98 -20.59 -17.07
N TYR A 248 22.06 -21.92 -17.02
CA TYR A 248 22.19 -22.76 -18.21
C TYR A 248 21.30 -24.00 -18.12
N ARG A 249 20.65 -24.34 -19.23
CA ARG A 249 19.83 -25.56 -19.36
C ARG A 249 20.62 -26.67 -20.05
N LEU A 250 20.70 -27.82 -19.38
CA LEU A 250 21.26 -29.03 -19.96
C LEU A 250 20.18 -29.74 -20.79
N GLY A 251 20.27 -29.67 -22.12
CA GLY A 251 19.56 -30.57 -23.04
C GLY A 251 18.04 -30.38 -23.19
N ALA A 252 17.46 -29.27 -22.72
CA ALA A 252 16.04 -28.96 -22.93
C ALA A 252 15.84 -27.93 -24.05
N PRO A 253 14.75 -28.00 -24.84
CA PRO A 253 14.41 -26.98 -25.81
C PRO A 253 14.18 -25.61 -25.12
N PRO A 254 14.49 -24.49 -25.82
CA PRO A 254 14.43 -23.13 -25.24
C PRO A 254 13.05 -22.74 -24.68
N ASP A 255 11.97 -23.34 -25.17
CA ASP A 255 10.59 -22.88 -24.91
C ASP A 255 9.88 -23.55 -23.73
N ALA A 256 10.52 -24.51 -23.04
CA ALA A 256 9.97 -25.01 -21.77
C ALA A 256 10.09 -23.90 -20.72
N GLY A 257 9.00 -23.40 -20.17
CA GLY A 257 8.98 -22.30 -19.19
C GLY A 257 9.70 -22.54 -17.84
N ASP A 258 10.54 -23.57 -17.74
CA ASP A 258 11.14 -24.06 -16.50
C ASP A 258 12.46 -23.38 -16.11
N ALA A 259 12.83 -23.45 -14.83
CA ALA A 259 14.10 -22.95 -14.31
C ALA A 259 15.33 -23.64 -14.98
N PRO A 260 16.50 -22.98 -15.04
CA PRO A 260 17.73 -23.58 -15.55
C PRO A 260 18.13 -24.75 -14.66
N ALA A 261 18.76 -25.76 -15.29
CA ALA A 261 19.25 -26.94 -14.59
C ALA A 261 20.42 -26.60 -13.65
N VAL A 262 21.20 -25.55 -13.98
CA VAL A 262 22.34 -25.07 -13.21
C VAL A 262 22.32 -23.54 -13.15
N SER A 263 22.62 -22.98 -11.98
CA SER A 263 22.82 -21.54 -11.78
C SER A 263 24.16 -21.27 -11.10
N VAL A 264 24.92 -20.33 -11.65
CA VAL A 264 26.25 -19.92 -11.15
C VAL A 264 26.17 -18.45 -10.72
N PRO A 265 26.45 -18.12 -9.44
CA PRO A 265 26.49 -16.73 -9.01
C PRO A 265 27.64 -15.99 -9.67
N VAL A 266 27.36 -14.80 -10.22
CA VAL A 266 28.35 -13.96 -10.92
C VAL A 266 28.67 -12.69 -10.14
N GLY A 267 27.69 -12.11 -9.43
CA GLY A 267 27.94 -10.94 -8.61
C GLY A 267 26.83 -10.67 -7.60
N LEU A 268 27.17 -9.93 -6.54
CA LEU A 268 26.23 -9.39 -5.56
C LEU A 268 26.51 -7.90 -5.40
N TYR A 269 25.46 -7.10 -5.58
CA TYR A 269 25.52 -5.64 -5.60
C TYR A 269 24.62 -5.10 -4.48
N PRO A 270 25.13 -5.00 -3.24
CA PRO A 270 24.33 -4.56 -2.11
C PRO A 270 24.15 -3.05 -2.11
N ASN A 271 22.98 -2.60 -1.65
CA ASN A 271 22.70 -1.21 -1.31
C ASN A 271 22.96 -0.20 -2.46
N LEU A 272 22.61 -0.58 -3.69
CA LEU A 272 22.73 0.30 -4.86
C LEU A 272 21.38 0.95 -5.21
N PRO A 273 21.38 2.20 -5.71
CA PRO A 273 20.17 2.79 -6.27
C PRO A 273 19.79 2.04 -7.55
N PRO A 274 18.52 1.62 -7.73
CA PRO A 274 18.07 0.87 -8.92
C PRO A 274 17.93 1.76 -10.16
N THR A 275 19.04 2.29 -10.67
CA THR A 275 19.09 3.27 -11.76
C THR A 275 19.80 2.72 -13.00
N ALA A 276 19.74 3.47 -14.10
CA ALA A 276 20.46 3.16 -15.33
C ALA A 276 21.97 2.98 -15.11
N THR A 277 22.58 3.80 -14.23
CA THR A 277 24.01 3.68 -13.89
C THR A 277 24.32 2.32 -13.26
N THR A 278 23.46 1.85 -12.35
CA THR A 278 23.59 0.53 -11.72
C THR A 278 23.41 -0.58 -12.75
N ALA A 279 22.43 -0.47 -13.65
CA ALA A 279 22.22 -1.44 -14.72
C ALA A 279 23.44 -1.55 -15.66
N VAL A 280 24.02 -0.42 -16.07
CA VAL A 280 25.25 -0.36 -16.87
C VAL A 280 26.43 -0.98 -16.12
N GLN A 281 26.60 -0.69 -14.83
CA GLN A 281 27.66 -1.28 -14.00
C GLN A 281 27.54 -2.81 -13.95
N ILE A 282 26.33 -3.32 -13.71
CA ILE A 282 26.07 -4.75 -13.66
C ILE A 282 26.34 -5.36 -15.04
N GLY A 283 25.79 -4.79 -16.12
CA GLY A 283 26.01 -5.26 -17.49
C GLY A 283 27.49 -5.36 -17.88
N ALA A 284 28.29 -4.35 -17.52
CA ALA A 284 29.74 -4.37 -17.75
C ALA A 284 30.44 -5.51 -17.00
N ALA A 285 30.06 -5.77 -15.75
CA ALA A 285 30.60 -6.89 -14.96
C ALA A 285 30.19 -8.25 -15.54
N LEU A 286 28.95 -8.40 -16.01
CA LEU A 286 28.49 -9.62 -16.68
C LEU A 286 29.24 -9.87 -17.99
N ALA A 287 29.48 -8.82 -18.79
CA ALA A 287 30.26 -8.90 -20.01
C ALA A 287 31.72 -9.32 -19.73
N ALA A 288 32.34 -8.74 -18.70
CA ALA A 288 33.70 -9.12 -18.28
C ALA A 288 33.77 -10.58 -17.82
N TRP A 289 32.80 -11.05 -17.02
CA TRP A 289 32.74 -12.45 -16.60
C TRP A 289 32.54 -13.41 -17.79
N LYS A 290 31.66 -13.06 -18.73
CA LYS A 290 31.42 -13.85 -19.96
C LYS A 290 32.69 -13.95 -20.79
N ALA A 291 33.42 -12.85 -20.96
CA ALA A 291 34.69 -12.83 -21.69
C ALA A 291 35.79 -13.67 -21.01
N ALA A 292 35.82 -13.71 -19.67
CA ALA A 292 36.82 -14.46 -18.91
C ALA A 292 36.52 -15.97 -18.84
N THR A 293 35.25 -16.36 -18.86
CA THR A 293 34.81 -17.75 -18.62
C THR A 293 34.42 -18.48 -19.90
N ASP A 294 34.08 -17.74 -20.97
CA ASP A 294 33.54 -18.25 -22.23
C ASP A 294 32.44 -19.33 -22.05
N PRO A 295 31.38 -19.02 -21.28
CA PRO A 295 30.33 -19.99 -21.00
C PRO A 295 29.48 -20.24 -22.27
N PRO A 296 28.78 -21.39 -22.36
CA PRO A 296 27.86 -21.66 -23.46
C PRO A 296 26.82 -20.53 -23.65
N SER A 297 26.44 -20.18 -24.87
CA SER A 297 25.39 -19.17 -25.10
C SER A 297 24.02 -19.77 -25.36
N THR A 298 23.97 -20.91 -26.05
CA THR A 298 22.71 -21.54 -26.45
C THR A 298 21.90 -22.02 -25.24
N GLY A 299 20.71 -21.46 -25.04
CA GLY A 299 19.84 -21.81 -23.90
C GLY A 299 20.33 -21.25 -22.57
N ALA A 300 21.21 -20.23 -22.61
CA ALA A 300 21.72 -19.53 -21.45
C ALA A 300 20.88 -18.30 -21.11
N GLU A 301 20.98 -17.87 -19.87
CA GLU A 301 20.25 -16.71 -19.35
C GLU A 301 21.02 -16.00 -18.25
N TRP A 302 20.73 -14.71 -18.09
CA TRP A 302 21.05 -13.96 -16.90
C TRP A 302 19.84 -13.92 -15.98
N ALA A 303 20.04 -14.26 -14.71
CA ALA A 303 19.01 -14.20 -13.68
C ALA A 303 19.41 -13.17 -12.61
N PHE A 304 18.48 -12.30 -12.24
CA PHE A 304 18.67 -11.26 -11.24
C PHE A 304 17.71 -11.46 -10.07
N SER A 305 18.25 -11.66 -8.87
CA SER A 305 17.49 -11.51 -7.64
C SER A 305 17.50 -10.05 -7.21
N LEU A 306 16.39 -9.56 -6.67
CA LEU A 306 16.28 -8.18 -6.20
C LEU A 306 15.58 -8.13 -4.85
N VAL A 307 16.22 -7.52 -3.86
CA VAL A 307 15.61 -7.23 -2.56
C VAL A 307 15.66 -5.73 -2.30
N LEU A 308 14.48 -5.11 -2.19
CA LEU A 308 14.32 -3.72 -1.73
C LEU A 308 14.03 -3.72 -0.24
N HIS A 309 14.76 -2.92 0.53
CA HIS A 309 14.48 -2.68 1.95
C HIS A 309 13.83 -1.32 2.13
N SER A 310 13.09 -1.17 3.23
CA SER A 310 12.53 0.11 3.62
C SER A 310 13.63 1.14 3.85
N SER A 311 13.41 2.35 3.33
CA SER A 311 14.26 3.50 3.60
C SER A 311 14.16 3.97 5.07
N PHE A 312 13.18 3.46 5.82
CA PHE A 312 12.93 3.79 7.24
C PHE A 312 13.45 2.73 8.22
N ASP A 313 13.53 1.46 7.80
CA ASP A 313 14.22 0.38 8.54
C ASP A 313 14.85 -0.59 7.55
N ALA A 314 16.19 -0.56 7.46
CA ALA A 314 16.95 -1.40 6.55
C ALA A 314 16.78 -2.91 6.80
N ARG A 315 16.20 -3.33 7.94
CA ARG A 315 15.89 -4.73 8.24
C ARG A 315 14.53 -5.17 7.72
N THR A 316 13.71 -4.24 7.24
CA THR A 316 12.36 -4.51 6.74
C THR A 316 12.37 -4.64 5.22
N PRO A 317 12.35 -5.86 4.64
CA PRO A 317 12.22 -6.04 3.20
C PRO A 317 10.82 -5.62 2.75
N LEU A 318 10.75 -4.88 1.65
CA LEU A 318 9.51 -4.43 1.02
C LEU A 318 9.17 -5.22 -0.24
N LEU A 319 10.20 -5.61 -0.99
CA LEU A 319 10.10 -6.37 -2.23
C LEU A 319 11.21 -7.40 -2.28
N ASP A 320 10.87 -8.65 -2.58
CA ASP A 320 11.77 -9.78 -2.80
C ASP A 320 11.37 -10.47 -4.10
N LEU A 321 12.14 -10.21 -5.16
CA LEU A 321 12.02 -10.86 -6.46
C LEU A 321 13.09 -11.93 -6.59
N ALA A 322 12.66 -13.18 -6.74
CA ALA A 322 13.58 -14.31 -6.85
C ALA A 322 14.35 -14.34 -8.18
N GLY A 323 13.77 -13.82 -9.27
CA GLY A 323 14.41 -13.85 -10.58
C GLY A 323 13.77 -12.98 -11.64
N LEU A 324 14.43 -11.89 -12.03
CA LEU A 324 14.25 -11.26 -13.34
C LEU A 324 15.19 -11.97 -14.33
N VAL A 325 14.70 -12.34 -15.51
CA VAL A 325 15.42 -13.23 -16.44
C VAL A 325 15.61 -12.55 -17.78
N TYR A 326 16.86 -12.53 -18.25
CA TYR A 326 17.21 -12.08 -19.60
C TYR A 326 17.83 -13.25 -20.36
N ARG A 327 17.16 -13.73 -21.41
CA ARG A 327 17.65 -14.88 -22.21
C ARG A 327 18.70 -14.43 -23.21
N ILE A 328 19.79 -15.20 -23.28
CA ILE A 328 20.90 -14.95 -24.20
C ILE A 328 20.55 -15.65 -25.52
N GLY A 329 20.27 -14.85 -26.56
CA GLY A 329 20.11 -15.31 -27.94
C GLY A 329 21.43 -15.67 -28.61
#